data_AF-A0AAD4RCT5-F1
#
_entry.id   AF-A0AAD4RCT5-F1
#
_cell.length_a   1.000
_cell.length_b   1.000
_cell.length_c   1.000
_cell.angle_alpha   90.00
_cell.angle_beta   90.00
_cell.angle_gamma   90.00
#
_symmetry.space_group_name_H-M   'P 1'
#
loop_
_entity.id
_entity.type
_entity.pdbx_description
1 polymer ?
#
loop_
_entity_poly.entity_id
_entity_poly.type
_entity_poly.pdbx_seq_one_letter_code
_entity_poly.pdbx_strand_id
1 'polypeptide(L)'
;MHIGLDARSSTSRVSGFRHTYASSLGLVKAALESVNGFNAYGHSGTSDSVIYVDIDGHNSNRTTFETVLPRESNSKNIDAALLLAIGWPAFATHDDKLFESTLSKCVRHLEGRYGLRRFLRDGYRTELEDATKPYYDEEETHKFQGIENQFPMFLACIALTAGMLVPPECYCIDKEHMKLERDLPNTQDFYALNPIEFGQHLW
;
A
#
# COMPACT_ATOMS: atom_id res chain seq x y z
N MET A 1 0.50 -33.85 -55.64
CA MET A 1 0.26 -34.57 -54.37
C MET A 1 0.62 -33.60 -53.24
N HIS A 2 -0.39 -32.95 -52.65
CA HIS A 2 -0.58 -32.72 -51.19
C HIS A 2 0.65 -32.97 -50.28
N ILE A 3 1.06 -32.21 -49.25
CA ILE A 3 0.47 -31.25 -48.27
C ILE A 3 1.71 -30.59 -47.59
N GLY A 4 1.88 -29.26 -47.47
CA GLY A 4 1.33 -28.38 -46.42
C GLY A 4 2.02 -28.53 -45.05
N LEU A 5 2.75 -27.49 -44.60
CA LEU A 5 2.72 -26.91 -43.24
C LEU A 5 3.67 -25.71 -43.15
N ASP A 6 3.14 -24.54 -43.49
CA ASP A 6 3.63 -23.24 -43.04
C ASP A 6 3.36 -23.11 -41.54
N ALA A 7 4.42 -22.90 -40.77
CA ALA A 7 4.33 -22.36 -39.40
C ALA A 7 5.52 -21.43 -39.14
N ARG A 8 5.65 -20.38 -39.97
CA ARG A 8 6.37 -19.16 -39.59
C ARG A 8 5.35 -18.18 -39.02
N SER A 9 4.81 -18.48 -37.84
CA SER A 9 4.15 -17.43 -37.04
C SER A 9 5.27 -16.60 -36.43
N SER A 10 5.42 -15.39 -36.99
CA SER A 10 6.08 -14.25 -36.38
C SER A 10 5.83 -14.22 -34.87
N THR A 11 6.85 -14.56 -34.08
CA THR A 11 6.99 -14.04 -32.72
C THR A 11 7.19 -12.54 -32.85
N SER A 12 6.07 -11.82 -32.98
CA SER A 12 6.02 -10.40 -32.71
C SER A 12 6.59 -10.23 -31.31
N ARG A 13 7.73 -9.54 -31.21
CA ARG A 13 8.15 -8.94 -29.95
C ARG A 13 6.95 -8.12 -29.50
N VAL A 14 6.24 -8.60 -28.48
CA VAL A 14 5.34 -7.74 -27.73
C VAL A 14 6.21 -6.56 -27.33
N SER A 15 5.89 -5.37 -27.83
CA SER A 15 6.52 -4.13 -27.44
C SER A 15 6.25 -3.94 -25.94
N GLY A 16 7.15 -4.53 -25.15
CA GLY A 16 7.02 -4.70 -23.71
C GLY A 16 7.44 -3.45 -22.98
N PHE A 17 6.56 -2.44 -22.97
CA PHE A 17 6.65 -1.40 -21.95
C PHE A 17 6.13 -1.98 -20.64
N ARG A 18 6.97 -2.73 -19.93
CA ARG A 18 6.67 -3.15 -18.55
C ARG A 18 6.53 -1.88 -17.73
N HIS A 19 5.32 -1.60 -17.28
CA HIS A 19 5.07 -0.50 -16.37
C HIS A 19 5.62 -0.87 -14.99
N THR A 20 6.75 -0.27 -14.64
CA THR A 20 7.31 -0.38 -13.28
C THR A 20 6.60 0.62 -12.39
N TYR A 21 5.82 0.11 -11.46
CA TYR A 21 5.12 0.85 -10.42
C TYR A 21 6.01 0.91 -9.18
N ALA A 22 6.35 2.11 -8.73
CA ALA A 22 7.16 2.31 -7.54
C ALA A 22 6.48 1.70 -6.31
N SER A 23 5.16 1.82 -6.18
CA SER A 23 4.40 1.23 -5.07
C SER A 23 4.59 -0.29 -4.96
N SER A 24 4.40 -1.02 -6.07
CA SER A 24 4.63 -2.46 -6.14
C SER A 24 6.09 -2.82 -5.91
N LEU A 25 7.02 -2.06 -6.48
CA LEU A 25 8.45 -2.32 -6.35
C LEU A 25 8.93 -2.16 -4.90
N GLY A 26 8.44 -1.14 -4.19
CA GLY A 26 8.74 -0.92 -2.78
C GLY A 26 8.21 -2.07 -1.90
N LEU A 27 6.98 -2.53 -2.14
CA LEU A 27 6.43 -3.71 -1.44
C LEU A 27 7.27 -4.97 -1.69
N VAL A 28 7.66 -5.23 -2.93
CA VAL A 28 8.52 -6.38 -3.27
C VAL A 28 9.90 -6.24 -2.62
N LYS A 29 10.51 -5.05 -2.64
CA LYS A 29 11.78 -4.80 -1.95
C LYS A 29 11.68 -5.15 -0.47
N ALA A 30 10.70 -4.59 0.23
CA ALA A 30 10.48 -4.83 1.65
C ALA A 30 10.22 -6.31 1.96
N ALA A 31 9.43 -6.98 1.12
CA ALA A 31 9.18 -8.42 1.25
C ALA A 31 10.49 -9.22 1.10
N LEU A 32 11.31 -8.92 0.09
CA LEU A 32 12.61 -9.56 -0.12
C LEU A 32 13.55 -9.35 1.07
N GLU A 33 13.62 -8.15 1.61
CA GLU A 33 14.40 -7.85 2.82
C GLU A 33 13.89 -8.65 4.03
N SER A 34 12.58 -8.79 4.18
CA SER A 34 11.97 -9.50 5.31
C SER A 34 12.17 -11.02 5.27
N VAL A 35 12.17 -11.64 4.08
CA VAL A 35 12.29 -13.10 3.95
C VAL A 35 13.73 -13.57 3.87
N ASN A 36 14.68 -12.67 3.59
CA ASN A 36 16.08 -13.03 3.49
C ASN A 36 16.62 -13.50 4.86
N GLY A 37 17.11 -14.74 4.91
CA GLY A 37 17.55 -15.39 6.15
C GLY A 37 16.42 -16.00 6.97
N PHE A 38 15.17 -15.98 6.48
CA PHE A 38 14.04 -16.63 7.16
C PHE A 38 14.14 -18.15 7.06
N ASN A 39 14.11 -18.84 8.20
CA ASN A 39 14.04 -20.30 8.25
C ASN A 39 12.59 -20.78 8.33
N ALA A 40 12.11 -21.46 7.28
CA ALA A 40 10.72 -21.89 7.16
C ALA A 40 10.24 -22.85 8.27
N TYR A 41 11.16 -23.56 8.93
CA TYR A 41 10.86 -24.46 10.05
C TYR A 41 11.32 -23.93 11.42
N GLY A 42 11.76 -22.67 11.48
CA GLY A 42 12.22 -22.03 12.71
C GLY A 42 13.33 -22.84 13.40
N HIS A 43 13.10 -23.19 14.66
CA HIS A 43 14.08 -23.91 15.49
C HIS A 43 14.35 -25.36 15.05
N SER A 44 13.43 -25.95 14.27
CA SER A 44 13.55 -27.32 13.76
C SER A 44 14.16 -27.37 12.35
N GLY A 45 14.46 -26.22 11.75
CA GLY A 45 14.98 -26.12 10.40
C GLY A 45 16.49 -26.34 10.32
N THR A 46 16.94 -26.73 9.14
CA THR A 46 18.37 -26.84 8.79
C THR A 46 18.79 -25.67 7.90
N SER A 47 20.06 -25.62 7.47
CA SER A 47 20.53 -24.64 6.49
C SER A 47 19.75 -24.67 5.17
N ASP A 48 19.19 -25.82 4.82
CA ASP A 48 18.50 -26.05 3.55
C ASP A 48 17.07 -25.48 3.53
N SER A 49 16.54 -25.12 4.70
CA SER A 49 15.22 -24.49 4.85
C SER A 49 15.29 -22.97 5.04
N VAL A 50 16.47 -22.36 4.84
CA VAL A 50 16.66 -20.92 4.89
C VAL A 50 16.43 -20.32 3.51
N ILE A 51 15.55 -19.32 3.44
CA ILE A 51 15.30 -18.57 2.21
C ILE A 51 16.38 -17.50 2.06
N TYR A 52 17.12 -17.55 0.96
CA TYR A 52 18.06 -16.51 0.58
C TYR A 52 17.56 -15.78 -0.65
N VAL A 53 17.68 -14.45 -0.60
CA VAL A 53 17.32 -13.58 -1.71
C VAL A 53 18.56 -13.29 -2.57
N ASP A 54 18.34 -13.22 -3.88
CA ASP A 54 19.34 -12.72 -4.82
C ASP A 54 19.66 -11.23 -4.54
N ILE A 55 20.89 -10.99 -4.11
CA ILE A 55 21.40 -9.67 -3.73
C ILE A 55 21.39 -8.73 -4.93
N ASP A 56 21.69 -9.23 -6.13
CA ASP A 56 21.75 -8.40 -7.33
C ASP A 56 20.35 -7.94 -7.75
N GLY A 57 19.38 -8.86 -7.72
CA GLY A 57 17.97 -8.55 -7.91
C GLY A 57 17.45 -7.53 -6.89
N HIS A 58 17.78 -7.70 -5.61
CA HIS A 58 17.41 -6.75 -4.56
C HIS A 58 18.00 -5.34 -4.80
N ASN A 59 19.31 -5.26 -5.09
CA ASN A 59 19.98 -3.97 -5.31
C ASN A 59 19.48 -3.24 -6.56
N SER A 60 19.16 -3.99 -7.62
CA SER A 60 18.52 -3.45 -8.82
C SER A 60 17.13 -2.87 -8.52
N ASN A 61 16.33 -3.59 -7.74
CA ASN A 61 15.01 -3.13 -7.30
C ASN A 61 15.11 -1.86 -6.42
N ARG A 62 16.04 -1.83 -5.46
CA ARG A 62 16.31 -0.65 -4.61
C ARG A 62 16.67 0.56 -5.47
N THR A 63 17.63 0.42 -6.37
CA THR A 63 18.09 1.51 -7.24
C THR A 63 16.95 2.04 -8.12
N THR A 64 16.17 1.13 -8.71
CA THR A 64 15.02 1.50 -9.54
C THR A 64 13.95 2.22 -8.74
N PHE A 65 13.61 1.73 -7.54
CA PHE A 65 12.62 2.33 -6.67
C PHE A 65 12.99 3.77 -6.28
N GLU A 66 14.21 3.97 -5.78
CA GLU A 66 14.70 5.30 -5.38
C GLU A 66 14.80 6.27 -6.58
N THR A 67 15.07 5.77 -7.78
CA THR A 67 15.11 6.59 -9.01
C THR A 67 13.72 7.04 -9.46
N VAL A 68 12.69 6.22 -9.24
CA VAL A 68 11.32 6.54 -9.68
C VAL A 68 10.65 7.51 -8.72
N LEU A 69 10.96 7.45 -7.41
CA LEU A 69 10.42 8.39 -6.42
C LEU A 69 10.78 9.85 -6.76
N PRO A 70 9.87 10.82 -6.49
CA PRO A 70 8.56 10.70 -5.83
C PRO A 70 7.42 10.47 -6.84
N ARG A 71 7.67 9.81 -7.98
CA ARG A 71 6.63 9.45 -8.95
C ARG A 71 6.19 8.01 -8.73
N GLU A 72 4.99 7.69 -9.23
CA GLU A 72 4.54 6.30 -9.25
C GLU A 72 5.17 5.53 -10.42
N SER A 73 5.26 6.16 -11.60
CA SER A 73 5.93 5.58 -12.76
C SER A 73 6.27 6.67 -13.81
N ASN A 74 6.82 6.23 -14.95
CA ASN A 74 7.09 7.10 -16.10
C ASN A 74 5.82 7.71 -16.69
N SER A 75 4.69 6.99 -16.66
CA SER A 75 3.40 7.45 -17.18
C SER A 75 2.45 7.97 -16.10
N LYS A 76 2.65 7.59 -14.83
CA LYS A 76 1.80 8.00 -13.70
C LYS A 76 2.57 8.89 -12.73
N ASN A 77 2.12 10.13 -12.57
CA ASN A 77 2.86 11.10 -11.76
C ASN A 77 2.78 10.83 -10.26
N ILE A 78 1.60 10.45 -9.74
CA ILE A 78 1.40 10.23 -8.31
C ILE A 78 0.28 9.23 -8.05
N ASP A 79 0.42 8.46 -6.98
CA ASP A 79 -0.55 7.49 -6.47
C ASP A 79 -0.40 7.39 -4.94
N ALA A 80 -1.50 7.28 -4.21
CA ALA A 80 -1.52 7.11 -2.77
C ALA A 80 -0.94 5.74 -2.34
N ALA A 81 -0.87 4.76 -3.25
CA ALA A 81 -0.17 3.50 -3.03
C ALA A 81 1.32 3.71 -2.68
N LEU A 82 1.93 4.83 -3.09
CA LEU A 82 3.28 5.21 -2.66
C LEU A 82 3.42 5.31 -1.15
N LEU A 83 2.37 5.72 -0.44
CA LEU A 83 2.37 5.84 1.03
C LEU A 83 2.59 4.47 1.70
N LEU A 84 2.01 3.42 1.13
CA LEU A 84 2.19 2.05 1.62
C LEU A 84 3.59 1.51 1.35
N ALA A 85 4.23 2.00 0.28
CA ALA A 85 5.58 1.61 -0.10
C ALA A 85 6.65 2.33 0.73
N ILE A 86 6.50 3.64 0.97
CA ILE A 86 7.49 4.41 1.75
C ILE A 86 7.27 4.30 3.27
N GLY A 87 6.04 4.03 3.70
CA GLY A 87 5.65 3.93 5.11
C GLY A 87 5.05 2.57 5.45
N TRP A 88 4.17 2.52 6.44
CA TRP A 88 3.50 1.27 6.82
C TRP A 88 2.65 0.72 5.66
N PRO A 89 2.79 -0.56 5.28
CA PRO A 89 3.57 -1.60 5.96
C PRO A 89 5.01 -1.82 5.45
N ALA A 90 5.40 -1.24 4.32
CA ALA A 90 6.62 -1.66 3.61
C ALA A 90 7.91 -0.99 4.11
N PHE A 91 7.90 0.29 4.45
CA PHE A 91 9.10 1.06 4.83
C PHE A 91 10.27 0.88 3.83
N ALA A 92 9.97 0.88 2.53
CA ALA A 92 10.91 0.45 1.50
C ALA A 92 12.02 1.46 1.21
N THR A 93 11.89 2.73 1.59
CA THR A 93 12.96 3.73 1.48
C THR A 93 13.66 3.91 2.83
N HIS A 94 14.99 4.03 2.79
CA HIS A 94 15.82 4.40 3.94
C HIS A 94 16.41 5.81 3.80
N ASP A 95 16.04 6.53 2.73
CA ASP A 95 16.40 7.93 2.53
C ASP A 95 15.24 8.82 2.99
N ASP A 96 15.46 9.56 4.08
CA ASP A 96 14.50 10.48 4.67
C ASP A 96 14.07 11.58 3.68
N LYS A 97 14.95 12.03 2.79
CA LYS A 97 14.58 13.05 1.78
C LYS A 97 13.62 12.48 0.75
N LEU A 98 13.83 11.25 0.31
CA LEU A 98 12.91 10.57 -0.60
C LEU A 98 11.57 10.29 0.08
N PHE A 99 11.59 9.88 1.34
CA PHE A 99 10.38 9.71 2.15
C PHE A 99 9.59 11.01 2.24
N GLU A 100 10.19 12.09 2.76
CA GLU A 100 9.54 13.37 2.99
C GLU A 100 9.02 14.01 1.70
N SER A 101 9.83 13.95 0.64
CA SER A 101 9.43 14.50 -0.66
C SER A 101 8.25 13.72 -1.28
N THR A 102 8.23 12.39 -1.12
CA THR A 102 7.14 11.55 -1.63
C THR A 102 5.86 11.74 -0.81
N LEU A 103 5.95 11.71 0.53
CA LEU A 103 4.84 11.97 1.43
C LEU A 103 4.23 13.35 1.17
N SER A 104 5.06 14.39 1.18
CA SER A 104 4.63 15.78 0.93
C SER A 104 3.93 15.93 -0.41
N LYS A 105 4.44 15.26 -1.45
CA LYS A 105 3.84 15.29 -2.78
C LYS A 105 2.48 14.57 -2.78
N CYS A 106 2.36 13.43 -2.11
CA CYS A 106 1.12 12.66 -2.00
C CYS A 106 0.04 13.47 -1.28
N VAL A 107 0.35 13.99 -0.10
CA VAL A 107 -0.57 14.81 0.70
C VAL A 107 -1.01 16.03 -0.11
N ARG A 108 -0.07 16.81 -0.65
CA ARG A 108 -0.38 18.03 -1.40
C ARG A 108 -1.36 17.83 -2.56
N HIS A 109 -1.28 16.71 -3.27
CA HIS A 109 -2.07 16.49 -4.50
C HIS A 109 -3.29 15.61 -4.30
N LEU A 110 -3.28 14.71 -3.32
CA LEU A 110 -4.30 13.69 -3.16
C LEU A 110 -5.20 13.91 -1.94
N GLU A 111 -4.74 14.65 -0.93
CA GLU A 111 -5.51 14.94 0.27
C GLU A 111 -6.81 15.69 -0.04
N GLY A 112 -7.85 15.31 0.68
CA GLY A 112 -9.11 16.00 0.78
C GLY A 112 -9.67 15.87 2.19
N ARG A 113 -10.89 16.39 2.39
CA ARG A 113 -11.54 16.49 3.70
C ARG A 113 -11.75 15.14 4.41
N TYR A 114 -11.94 14.06 3.67
CA TYR A 114 -12.32 12.75 4.21
C TYR A 114 -11.24 11.67 4.01
N GLY A 115 -10.09 12.01 3.43
CA GLY A 115 -9.07 11.03 3.08
C GLY A 115 -8.24 11.48 1.90
N LEU A 116 -7.49 10.54 1.33
CA LEU A 116 -6.73 10.79 0.09
C LEU A 116 -7.44 10.12 -1.09
N ARG A 117 -7.41 10.77 -2.25
CA ARG A 117 -7.71 10.15 -3.54
C ARG A 117 -6.65 9.10 -3.85
N ARG A 118 -7.01 7.99 -4.51
CA ARG A 118 -5.99 6.98 -4.90
C ARG A 118 -5.01 7.58 -5.90
N PHE A 119 -5.50 8.20 -6.95
CA PHE A 119 -4.71 8.99 -7.91
C PHE A 119 -5.63 10.00 -8.60
N LEU A 120 -5.05 10.97 -9.31
CA LEU A 120 -5.84 11.97 -10.04
C LEU A 120 -6.63 11.32 -11.17
N ARG A 121 -7.85 11.79 -11.42
CA ARG A 121 -8.76 11.26 -12.46
C ARG A 121 -9.16 9.80 -12.25
N ASP A 122 -9.22 9.39 -10.99
CA ASP A 122 -9.70 8.07 -10.60
C ASP A 122 -11.23 8.05 -10.51
N GLY A 123 -11.86 7.21 -11.33
CA GLY A 123 -13.31 7.05 -11.39
C GLY A 123 -13.89 6.07 -10.39
N TYR A 124 -13.06 5.39 -9.61
CA TYR A 124 -13.52 4.22 -8.86
C TYR A 124 -14.58 4.55 -7.82
N ARG A 125 -15.72 3.87 -7.96
CA ARG A 125 -16.97 4.05 -7.21
C ARG A 125 -17.57 5.45 -7.32
N THR A 126 -17.22 6.21 -8.34
CA THR A 126 -17.95 7.46 -8.63
C THR A 126 -19.28 7.10 -9.29
N GLU A 127 -20.30 7.93 -9.11
CA GLU A 127 -21.62 7.70 -9.76
C GLU A 127 -21.56 7.71 -11.29
N LEU A 128 -20.50 8.28 -11.87
CA LEU A 128 -20.26 8.30 -13.31
C LEU A 128 -19.53 7.06 -13.84
N GLU A 129 -19.04 6.19 -12.95
CA GLU A 129 -18.32 4.98 -13.33
C GLU A 129 -19.28 3.90 -13.84
N ASP A 130 -18.98 3.35 -15.01
CA ASP A 130 -19.58 2.10 -15.47
C ASP A 130 -18.91 0.89 -14.79
N ALA A 131 -19.45 0.49 -13.64
CA ALA A 131 -18.93 -0.63 -12.85
C ALA A 131 -18.99 -2.00 -13.55
N THR A 132 -19.61 -2.10 -14.74
CA THR A 132 -19.60 -3.34 -15.53
C THR A 132 -18.30 -3.54 -16.32
N LYS A 133 -17.53 -2.47 -16.51
CA LYS A 133 -16.25 -2.50 -17.25
C LYS A 133 -15.08 -2.84 -16.32
N PRO A 134 -14.12 -3.66 -16.78
CA PRO A 134 -12.92 -3.96 -16.00
C PRO A 134 -11.88 -2.82 -16.02
N TYR A 135 -11.93 -1.92 -17.02
CA TYR A 135 -10.96 -0.84 -17.20
C TYR A 135 -11.64 0.41 -17.77
N TYR A 136 -11.07 1.59 -17.49
CA TYR A 136 -11.51 2.87 -18.06
C TYR A 136 -11.09 3.00 -19.52
N ASP A 137 -11.95 3.61 -20.33
CA ASP A 137 -11.55 4.08 -21.65
C ASP A 137 -10.58 5.28 -21.52
N GLU A 138 -9.65 5.47 -22.47
CA GLU A 138 -8.64 6.54 -22.37
C GLU A 138 -9.27 7.93 -22.17
N GLU A 139 -10.35 8.19 -22.91
CA GLU A 139 -11.10 9.43 -22.84
C GLU A 139 -12.08 9.46 -21.67
N GLU A 140 -12.35 8.37 -20.95
CA GLU A 140 -13.31 8.41 -19.84
C GLU A 140 -12.73 9.10 -18.61
N THR A 141 -11.43 8.95 -18.37
CA THR A 141 -10.77 9.43 -17.16
C THR A 141 -10.89 10.95 -16.94
N HIS A 142 -11.02 11.75 -18.01
CA HIS A 142 -11.20 13.20 -17.86
C HIS A 142 -12.50 13.57 -17.15
N LYS A 143 -13.53 12.71 -17.22
CA LYS A 143 -14.84 12.92 -16.58
C LYS A 143 -14.75 12.84 -15.06
N PHE A 144 -13.74 12.14 -14.54
CA PHE A 144 -13.52 11.96 -13.11
C PHE A 144 -12.70 13.07 -12.46
N GLN A 145 -12.15 14.01 -13.26
CA GLN A 145 -11.31 15.07 -12.75
C GLN A 145 -12.08 15.95 -11.74
N GLY A 146 -11.60 15.99 -10.50
CA GLY A 146 -12.17 16.81 -9.43
C GLY A 146 -13.35 16.19 -8.68
N ILE A 147 -13.81 15.01 -9.09
CA ILE A 147 -14.88 14.24 -8.42
C ILE A 147 -14.37 12.90 -7.89
N GLU A 148 -13.06 12.72 -7.81
CA GLU A 148 -12.47 11.46 -7.34
C GLU A 148 -12.86 11.18 -5.89
N ASN A 149 -13.17 9.91 -5.61
CA ASN A 149 -13.47 9.47 -4.25
C ASN A 149 -12.23 9.56 -3.35
N GLN A 150 -12.48 9.82 -2.07
CA GLN A 150 -11.47 9.90 -1.02
C GLN A 150 -11.53 8.66 -0.14
N PHE A 151 -10.36 8.13 0.21
CA PHE A 151 -10.21 6.90 0.96
C PHE A 151 -9.54 7.20 2.31
N PRO A 152 -10.27 7.06 3.43
CA PRO A 152 -9.74 7.30 4.77
C PRO A 152 -8.57 6.37 5.14
N MET A 153 -8.49 5.18 4.52
CA MET A 153 -7.42 4.20 4.78
C MET A 153 -6.02 4.81 4.65
N PHE A 154 -5.79 5.69 3.67
CA PHE A 154 -4.48 6.31 3.51
C PHE A 154 -4.11 7.25 4.66
N LEU A 155 -5.09 7.89 5.31
CA LEU A 155 -4.84 8.65 6.54
C LEU A 155 -4.41 7.72 7.68
N ALA A 156 -5.04 6.56 7.80
CA ALA A 156 -4.62 5.55 8.78
C ALA A 156 -3.19 5.06 8.50
N CYS A 157 -2.82 4.82 7.23
CA CYS A 157 -1.45 4.48 6.85
C CYS A 157 -0.45 5.58 7.21
N ILE A 158 -0.78 6.86 6.97
CA ILE A 158 0.07 8.00 7.36
C ILE A 158 0.22 8.04 8.89
N ALA A 159 -0.87 7.90 9.64
CA ALA A 159 -0.83 7.92 11.10
C ALA A 159 -0.04 6.73 11.69
N LEU A 160 -0.17 5.53 11.12
CA LEU A 160 0.65 4.37 11.50
C LEU A 160 2.13 4.61 11.21
N THR A 161 2.43 5.18 10.03
CA THR A 161 3.81 5.53 9.62
C THR A 161 4.44 6.55 10.56
N ALA A 162 3.67 7.56 10.98
CA ALA A 162 4.13 8.59 11.91
C ALA A 162 4.18 8.12 13.38
N GLY A 163 3.81 6.87 13.66
CA GLY A 163 3.71 6.37 15.04
C GLY A 163 2.63 7.07 15.88
N MET A 164 1.67 7.73 15.23
CA MET A 164 0.61 8.50 15.89
C MET A 164 -0.54 7.61 16.40
N LEU A 165 -0.62 6.38 15.89
CA LEU A 165 -1.56 5.35 16.31
C LEU A 165 -0.93 4.47 17.38
N VAL A 166 -1.16 4.82 18.65
CA VAL A 166 -0.86 3.96 19.80
C VAL A 166 -2.13 3.18 20.16
N PRO A 167 -2.23 1.88 19.84
CA PRO A 167 -3.36 1.08 20.26
C PRO A 167 -3.36 1.02 21.80
N PRO A 168 -4.51 1.18 22.46
CA PRO A 168 -4.59 0.99 23.90
C PRO A 168 -4.21 -0.44 24.27
N GLU A 169 -3.55 -0.58 25.42
CA GLU A 169 -3.15 -1.87 25.97
C GLU A 169 -4.37 -2.77 26.19
N CYS A 170 -5.44 -2.18 26.71
CA CYS A 170 -6.75 -2.81 26.75
C CYS A 170 -7.85 -1.75 26.87
N TYR A 171 -9.09 -2.17 26.64
CA TYR A 171 -10.28 -1.40 26.95
C TYR A 171 -10.86 -1.92 28.26
N CYS A 172 -11.15 -1.03 29.19
CA CYS A 172 -11.69 -1.38 30.50
C CYS A 172 -13.07 -0.78 30.70
N ILE A 173 -13.86 -1.45 31.54
CA ILE A 173 -15.17 -0.98 31.98
C ILE A 173 -15.04 -0.38 33.38
N ASP A 174 -15.77 0.71 33.63
CA ASP A 174 -15.83 1.29 34.97
C ASP A 174 -16.41 0.28 35.98
N LYS A 175 -15.90 0.31 37.21
CA LYS A 175 -16.37 -0.55 38.31
C LYS A 175 -17.88 -0.46 38.51
N GLU A 176 -18.46 0.71 38.29
CA GLU A 176 -19.90 0.95 38.44
C GLU A 176 -20.73 0.18 37.40
N HIS A 177 -20.17 -0.06 36.22
CA HIS A 177 -20.85 -0.72 35.10
C HIS A 177 -20.54 -2.24 35.00
N MET A 178 -19.55 -2.76 35.75
CA MET A 178 -19.13 -4.17 35.70
C MET A 178 -20.26 -5.17 35.94
N LYS A 179 -21.19 -4.87 36.85
CA LYS A 179 -22.32 -5.78 37.14
C LYS A 179 -23.29 -5.81 35.97
N LEU A 180 -23.62 -4.64 35.42
CA LEU A 180 -24.54 -4.52 34.30
C LEU A 180 -24.00 -5.20 33.04
N GLU A 181 -22.71 -5.00 32.73
CA GLU A 181 -22.04 -5.66 31.61
C GLU A 181 -21.93 -7.19 31.79
N ARG A 182 -21.79 -7.67 33.03
CA ARG A 182 -21.83 -9.11 33.33
C ARG A 182 -23.20 -9.71 33.04
N ASP A 183 -24.26 -8.98 33.39
CA ASP A 183 -25.64 -9.43 33.18
C ASP A 183 -26.07 -9.27 31.71
N LEU A 184 -25.53 -8.27 31.00
CA LEU A 184 -25.81 -7.93 29.60
C LEU A 184 -24.51 -7.55 28.85
N PRO A 185 -23.82 -8.52 28.22
CA PRO A 185 -22.55 -8.27 27.54
C PRO A 185 -22.64 -7.32 26.34
N ASN A 186 -21.58 -6.53 26.14
CA ASN A 186 -21.38 -5.49 25.14
C ASN A 186 -22.43 -4.37 25.16
N THR A 187 -22.88 -3.99 26.35
CA THR A 187 -23.89 -2.91 26.50
C THR A 187 -23.32 -1.63 27.09
N GLN A 188 -22.14 -1.70 27.71
CA GLN A 188 -21.50 -0.58 28.36
C GLN A 188 -20.37 -0.02 27.49
N ASP A 189 -20.10 1.27 27.65
CA ASP A 189 -18.96 1.92 27.01
C ASP A 189 -17.67 1.54 27.74
N PHE A 190 -16.69 1.02 26.99
CA PHE A 190 -15.36 0.76 27.52
C PHE A 190 -14.44 1.94 27.20
N TYR A 191 -13.54 2.26 28.11
CA TYR A 191 -12.53 3.29 27.90
C TYR A 191 -11.15 2.67 27.67
N ALA A 192 -10.36 3.30 26.81
CA ALA A 192 -9.00 2.89 26.49
C ALA A 192 -8.05 3.10 27.69
N LEU A 193 -7.31 2.05 28.08
CA LEU A 193 -6.13 2.17 28.95
C LEU A 193 -4.87 2.24 28.09
N ASN A 194 -4.06 3.28 28.28
CA ASN A 194 -2.80 3.48 27.58
C ASN A 194 -1.62 3.62 28.55
N PRO A 195 -0.52 2.89 28.32
CA PRO A 195 0.71 3.07 29.09
C PRO A 195 1.53 4.31 28.66
N ILE A 196 1.22 4.95 27.52
CA ILE A 196 1.99 6.08 26.96
C ILE A 196 1.06 7.23 26.55
N GLU A 197 1.36 8.45 27.02
CA GLU A 197 0.50 9.65 26.92
C GLU A 197 0.49 10.37 25.54
N PHE A 198 1.30 9.93 24.57
CA PHE A 198 1.44 10.62 23.27
C PHE A 198 0.90 9.78 22.10
N GLY A 199 -0.24 10.21 21.54
CA GLY A 199 -0.85 9.66 20.31
C GLY A 199 -2.31 10.10 20.16
N GLN A 200 -2.81 10.27 18.93
CA GLN A 200 -4.25 10.50 18.71
C GLN A 200 -4.99 9.17 18.65
N HIS A 201 -5.98 8.99 19.53
CA HIS A 201 -6.87 7.84 19.49
C HIS A 201 -7.84 8.00 18.32
N LEU A 202 -7.89 7.00 17.42
CA LEU A 202 -9.05 6.88 16.54
C LEU A 202 -10.20 6.35 17.41
N TRP A 203 -11.23 7.19 17.51
CA TRP A 203 -12.58 6.98 18.06
C TRP A 203 -12.97 5.53 18.36
#